data_AF-A0A448S1F6-F1
#
_entry.id   AF-A0A448S1F6-F1
#
_cell.length_a   1.000
_cell.length_b   1.000
_cell.length_c   1.000
_cell.angle_alpha   90.00
_cell.angle_beta   90.00
_cell.angle_gamma   90.00
#
_symmetry.space_group_name_H-M   'P 1'
#
loop_
_entity.id
_entity.type
_entity.pdbx_description
1 polymer ?
#
loop_
_entity_poly.entity_id
_entity_poly.type
_entity_poly.pdbx_seq_one_letter_code
_entity_poly.pdbx_strand_id
1 'polypeptide(L)'
;MARSKNTKIETPGQETPQDDDSDLIGGAAGEETPKEANTAQELNAATAGATVPEPESAPAAPDVTARNAALSALNAQGFAIISAFEGRGFVAPDGQQLTNSLDFIALVKQATTPTAPAVHNEDGARKVTGAPVLTEHGWHVPH
;
A
#
# COMPACT_ATOMS: atom_id res chain seq x y z
N MET A 1 1.11 2.09 -56.79
CA MET A 1 1.61 1.82 -55.42
C MET A 1 1.93 3.20 -54.83
N ALA A 2 1.46 3.69 -53.69
CA ALA A 2 0.72 3.15 -52.56
C ALA A 2 -0.12 4.31 -51.95
N ARG A 3 -1.32 4.01 -51.43
CA ARG A 3 -2.16 4.97 -50.68
C ARG A 3 -1.60 5.12 -49.27
N SER A 4 -1.17 6.32 -48.88
CA SER A 4 -1.00 6.68 -47.48
C SER A 4 -2.39 6.86 -46.86
N LYS A 5 -2.78 5.96 -45.96
CA LYS A 5 -4.01 6.08 -45.17
C LYS A 5 -3.62 6.81 -43.89
N ASN A 6 -3.94 8.09 -43.78
CA ASN A 6 -3.89 8.80 -42.50
C ASN A 6 -5.01 8.24 -41.62
N THR A 7 -4.67 7.27 -40.77
CA THR A 7 -5.56 6.82 -39.70
C THR A 7 -5.65 7.93 -38.67
N LYS A 8 -6.81 8.58 -38.59
CA LYS A 8 -7.14 9.54 -37.53
C LYS A 8 -7.24 8.75 -36.22
N ILE A 9 -6.44 9.13 -35.24
CA ILE A 9 -6.42 8.48 -33.93
C ILE A 9 -7.54 9.11 -33.11
N GLU A 10 -8.58 8.35 -32.78
CA GLU A 10 -9.65 8.81 -31.89
C GLU A 10 -9.30 8.44 -30.46
N THR A 11 -9.10 9.45 -29.61
CA THR A 11 -8.99 9.28 -28.16
C THR A 11 -10.38 9.17 -27.55
N PRO A 12 -10.64 8.20 -26.65
CA PRO A 12 -11.94 8.05 -26.01
C PRO A 12 -12.34 9.32 -25.26
N GLY A 13 -13.52 9.88 -25.57
CA GLY A 13 -14.09 11.05 -24.89
C GLY A 13 -14.06 12.38 -25.66
N GLN A 14 -13.76 12.38 -26.96
CA GLN A 14 -13.76 13.60 -27.76
C GLN A 14 -14.88 13.58 -28.81
N GLU A 15 -16.05 14.11 -28.45
CA GLU A 15 -17.13 14.36 -29.40
C GLU A 15 -16.74 15.54 -30.30
N THR A 16 -16.75 15.33 -31.62
CA THR A 16 -16.65 16.41 -32.60
C THR A 16 -17.97 17.16 -32.70
N PRO A 17 -17.99 18.51 -32.70
CA PRO A 17 -19.21 19.27 -32.95
C PRO A 17 -19.72 18.97 -34.37
N GLN A 18 -20.97 18.51 -34.47
CA GLN A 18 -21.66 18.35 -35.75
C GLN A 18 -22.62 19.53 -35.90
N ASP A 19 -22.20 20.52 -36.69
CA ASP A 19 -23.08 21.56 -37.20
C ASP A 19 -23.94 20.97 -38.32
N ASP A 20 -25.25 20.94 -38.14
CA ASP A 20 -26.22 20.86 -39.24
C ASP A 20 -27.51 21.59 -38.83
N ASP A 21 -27.59 22.85 -39.25
CA ASP A 21 -28.81 23.63 -39.36
C ASP A 21 -29.69 23.04 -40.48
N SER A 22 -30.92 22.63 -40.16
CA SER A 22 -32.05 22.63 -41.09
C SER A 22 -33.39 22.61 -40.35
N ASP A 23 -33.85 23.84 -40.12
CA ASP A 23 -35.20 24.36 -39.99
C ASP A 23 -36.36 23.51 -40.55
N LEU A 24 -37.36 23.16 -39.72
CA LEU A 24 -38.75 22.93 -40.15
C LEU A 24 -39.75 22.93 -38.97
N ILE A 25 -40.23 24.14 -38.71
CA ILE A 25 -41.44 24.61 -37.99
C ILE A 25 -42.54 23.57 -37.72
N GLY A 26 -43.02 23.49 -36.46
CA GLY A 26 -44.32 22.88 -36.17
C GLY A 26 -44.75 22.72 -34.70
N GLY A 27 -45.10 23.82 -34.02
CA GLY A 27 -46.28 23.86 -33.15
C GLY A 27 -46.16 23.46 -31.66
N ALA A 28 -46.63 24.40 -30.83
CA ALA A 28 -47.28 24.24 -29.52
C ALA A 28 -46.42 24.16 -28.24
N ALA A 29 -46.45 25.29 -27.52
CA ALA A 29 -46.58 25.43 -26.07
C ALA A 29 -45.56 24.70 -25.16
N GLY A 30 -44.68 25.48 -24.54
CA GLY A 30 -43.87 25.01 -23.43
C GLY A 30 -42.75 26.00 -23.14
N GLU A 31 -43.02 26.96 -22.28
CA GLU A 31 -42.01 27.82 -21.68
C GLU A 31 -41.12 26.94 -20.80
N GLU A 32 -39.97 26.50 -21.34
CA GLU A 32 -38.98 25.75 -20.60
C GLU A 32 -37.70 26.58 -20.54
N THR A 33 -37.64 27.41 -19.48
CA THR A 33 -36.37 27.94 -18.98
C THR A 33 -35.39 26.77 -18.80
N PRO A 34 -34.12 26.91 -19.21
CA PRO A 34 -33.13 25.88 -18.94
C PRO A 34 -32.98 25.81 -17.42
N LYS A 35 -33.45 24.71 -16.81
CA LYS A 35 -33.24 24.44 -15.40
C LYS A 35 -31.74 24.34 -15.18
N GLU A 36 -31.18 25.34 -14.49
CA GLU A 36 -29.79 25.37 -14.09
C GLU A 36 -29.42 24.04 -13.42
N ALA A 37 -28.27 23.50 -13.80
CA ALA A 37 -27.70 22.32 -13.20
C ALA A 37 -27.65 22.49 -11.67
N ASN A 38 -28.11 21.45 -10.95
CA ASN A 38 -28.33 21.43 -9.50
C ASN A 38 -27.35 22.34 -8.74
N THR A 39 -27.89 23.27 -7.96
CA THR A 39 -27.09 24.18 -7.13
C THR A 39 -26.39 23.38 -6.03
N ALA A 40 -25.23 23.83 -5.53
CA ALA A 40 -24.50 23.15 -4.45
C ALA A 40 -25.37 22.85 -3.21
N GLN A 41 -26.40 23.67 -2.95
CA GLN A 41 -27.39 23.43 -1.89
C GLN A 41 -28.32 22.24 -2.15
N GLU A 42 -28.65 21.92 -3.40
CA GLU A 42 -29.48 20.75 -3.74
C GLU A 42 -28.69 19.44 -3.60
N LEU A 43 -27.38 19.47 -3.91
CA LEU A 43 -26.47 18.35 -3.63
C LEU A 43 -26.33 18.09 -2.13
N ASN A 44 -26.28 19.16 -1.32
CA ASN A 44 -26.24 19.04 0.15
C ASN A 44 -27.59 18.56 0.73
N ALA A 45 -28.72 18.89 0.11
CA ALA A 45 -30.03 18.38 0.53
C ALA A 45 -30.17 16.87 0.25
N ALA A 46 -29.60 16.38 -0.86
CA ALA A 46 -29.56 14.93 -1.15
C ALA A 46 -28.67 14.14 -0.18
N THR A 47 -27.72 14.79 0.51
CA THR A 47 -26.86 14.15 1.51
C THR A 47 -27.46 14.16 2.93
N ALA A 48 -28.57 14.89 3.16
CA ALA A 48 -29.15 15.08 4.49
C ALA A 48 -29.93 13.86 5.04
N GLY A 49 -30.14 12.82 4.22
CA GLY A 49 -30.82 11.58 4.61
C GLY A 49 -29.94 10.33 4.65
N ALA A 50 -28.66 10.44 4.27
CA ALA A 50 -27.73 9.32 4.33
C ALA A 50 -27.16 9.21 5.74
N THR A 51 -27.94 8.68 6.67
CA THR A 51 -27.38 8.07 7.88
C THR A 51 -26.59 6.85 7.41
N VAL A 52 -25.32 7.07 7.06
CA VAL A 52 -24.35 5.99 6.97
C VAL A 52 -24.35 5.34 8.35
N PRO A 53 -24.73 4.07 8.51
CA PRO A 53 -24.48 3.38 9.76
C PRO A 53 -22.96 3.46 9.97
N GLU A 54 -22.56 4.22 10.98
CA GLU A 54 -21.18 4.31 11.43
C GLU A 54 -20.70 2.87 11.61
N PRO A 55 -19.68 2.40 10.87
CA PRO A 55 -19.19 1.06 11.07
C PRO A 55 -18.68 1.00 12.52
N GLU A 56 -19.41 0.28 13.36
CA GLU A 56 -19.03 0.01 14.74
C GLU A 56 -17.60 -0.54 14.73
N SER A 57 -16.66 0.26 15.23
CA SER A 57 -15.24 -0.05 15.29
C SER A 57 -14.60 -0.46 13.96
N ALA A 58 -14.42 0.49 13.04
CA ALA A 58 -13.34 0.33 12.07
C ALA A 58 -12.02 0.19 12.84
N PRO A 59 -11.20 -0.86 12.58
CA PRO A 59 -9.90 -1.01 13.22
C PRO A 59 -9.07 0.25 12.96
N ALA A 60 -8.31 0.69 13.98
CA ALA A 60 -7.47 1.88 13.91
C ALA A 60 -6.61 1.83 12.64
N ALA A 61 -6.67 2.89 11.83
CA ALA A 61 -5.91 2.97 10.60
C ALA A 61 -4.40 2.84 10.92
N PRO A 62 -3.66 1.99 10.19
CA PRO A 62 -2.24 1.81 10.46
C PRO A 62 -1.48 3.12 10.23
N ASP A 63 -0.53 3.44 11.11
CA ASP A 63 0.40 4.55 10.90
C ASP A 63 1.30 4.24 9.70
N VAL A 64 0.90 4.76 8.54
CA VAL A 64 1.58 4.53 7.25
C VAL A 64 3.01 5.05 7.29
N THR A 65 3.29 6.13 8.02
CA THR A 65 4.63 6.71 8.10
C THR A 65 5.57 5.79 8.88
N ALA A 66 5.15 5.36 10.06
CA ALA A 66 5.91 4.42 10.87
C ALA A 66 6.11 3.09 10.15
N ARG A 67 5.08 2.59 9.47
CA ARG A 67 5.15 1.35 8.69
C ARG A 67 6.18 1.45 7.57
N ASN A 68 6.13 2.51 6.76
CA ASN A 68 7.06 2.68 5.64
C ASN A 68 8.51 2.83 6.11
N ALA A 69 8.73 3.52 7.25
CA ALA A 69 10.05 3.60 7.88
C ALA A 69 10.54 2.21 8.35
N ALA A 70 9.66 1.41 8.97
CA ALA A 70 9.98 0.06 9.41
C ALA A 70 10.31 -0.88 8.23
N LEU A 71 9.51 -0.83 7.16
CA LEU A 71 9.74 -1.60 5.94
C LEU A 71 11.08 -1.22 5.28
N SER A 72 11.40 0.06 5.22
CA SER A 72 12.67 0.54 4.63
C SER A 72 13.92 0.05 5.38
N ALA A 73 13.77 -0.34 6.65
CA ALA A 73 14.86 -0.85 7.47
C ALA A 73 15.04 -2.39 7.37
N LEU A 74 14.22 -3.08 6.58
CA LEU A 74 14.35 -4.52 6.35
C LEU A 74 15.46 -4.83 5.33
N ASN A 75 16.11 -5.98 5.52
CA ASN A 75 17.00 -6.54 4.50
C ASN A 75 16.19 -7.31 3.43
N ALA A 76 16.87 -7.80 2.39
CA ALA A 76 16.22 -8.53 1.29
C ALA A 76 15.42 -9.76 1.77
N GLN A 77 15.90 -10.48 2.79
CA GLN A 77 15.19 -11.63 3.34
C GLN A 77 13.94 -11.20 4.10
N GLY A 78 14.02 -10.12 4.87
CA GLY A 78 12.86 -9.52 5.55
C GLY A 78 11.78 -9.11 4.55
N PHE A 79 12.16 -8.44 3.46
CA PHE A 79 11.22 -8.09 2.38
C PHE A 79 10.58 -9.33 1.73
N ALA A 80 11.36 -10.38 1.46
CA ALA A 80 10.83 -11.62 0.89
C ALA A 80 9.78 -12.27 1.80
N ILE A 81 9.98 -12.23 3.13
CA ILE A 81 9.00 -12.72 4.10
C ILE A 81 7.74 -11.85 4.06
N ILE A 82 7.86 -10.52 4.09
CA ILE A 82 6.69 -9.62 4.01
C ILE A 82 5.86 -9.93 2.75
N SER A 83 6.49 -9.98 1.57
CA SER A 83 5.80 -10.30 0.31
C SER A 83 5.15 -11.69 0.33
N ALA A 84 5.80 -12.67 0.96
CA ALA A 84 5.27 -14.02 1.11
C ALA A 84 4.03 -14.07 2.03
N PHE A 85 3.95 -13.19 3.03
CA PHE A 85 2.78 -13.06 3.91
C PHE A 85 1.64 -12.30 3.22
N GLU A 86 1.95 -11.24 2.47
CA GLU A 86 0.96 -10.50 1.67
C GLU A 86 0.33 -11.39 0.60
N GLY A 87 1.14 -12.16 -0.14
CA GLY A 87 0.63 -13.08 -1.16
C GLY A 87 -0.24 -14.23 -0.61
N ARG A 88 -0.20 -14.48 0.71
CA ARG A 88 -1.03 -15.47 1.39
C ARG A 88 -2.21 -14.85 2.14
N GLY A 89 -2.30 -13.52 2.22
CA GLY A 89 -3.41 -12.82 2.87
C GLY A 89 -3.52 -13.08 4.37
N PHE A 90 -2.39 -13.23 5.08
CA PHE A 90 -2.43 -13.41 6.53
C PHE A 90 -2.99 -12.16 7.22
N VAL A 91 -3.99 -12.38 8.06
CA VAL A 91 -4.65 -11.35 8.86
C VAL A 91 -4.46 -11.62 10.35
N ALA A 92 -4.35 -10.55 11.13
CA ALA A 92 -4.39 -10.58 12.57
C ALA A 92 -5.82 -10.82 13.09
N PRO A 93 -6.01 -11.15 14.38
CA PRO A 93 -7.33 -11.43 14.95
C PRO A 93 -8.32 -10.26 14.87
N ASP A 94 -7.82 -9.03 14.73
CA ASP A 94 -8.60 -7.81 14.53
C ASP A 94 -8.98 -7.56 13.05
N GLY A 95 -8.66 -8.50 12.16
CA GLY A 95 -8.93 -8.42 10.73
C GLY A 95 -7.97 -7.55 9.93
N GLN A 96 -6.95 -6.94 10.55
CA GLN A 96 -5.93 -6.20 9.82
C GLN A 96 -4.93 -7.14 9.13
N GLN A 97 -4.42 -6.77 7.96
CA GLN A 97 -3.31 -7.52 7.35
C GLN A 97 -2.12 -7.54 8.31
N LEU A 98 -1.55 -8.71 8.53
CA LEU A 98 -0.44 -8.87 9.49
C LEU A 98 0.77 -8.01 9.08
N THR A 99 0.95 -7.77 7.78
CA THR A 99 2.01 -6.91 7.22
C THR A 99 1.81 -5.41 7.47
N ASN A 100 0.65 -5.00 8.01
CA ASN A 100 0.42 -3.65 8.51
C ASN A 100 0.85 -3.47 9.97
N SER A 101 1.10 -4.55 10.72
CA SER A 101 1.50 -4.48 12.12
C SER A 101 2.99 -4.15 12.26
N LEU A 102 3.31 -3.09 13.01
CA LEU A 102 4.69 -2.70 13.32
C LEU A 102 5.43 -3.80 14.11
N ASP A 103 4.73 -4.47 15.03
CA ASP A 103 5.30 -5.56 15.82
C ASP A 103 5.71 -6.73 14.94
N PHE A 104 4.88 -7.06 13.95
CA PHE A 104 5.20 -8.10 12.99
C PHE A 104 6.42 -7.72 12.14
N ILE A 105 6.47 -6.48 11.62
CA ILE A 105 7.63 -6.00 10.83
C ILE A 105 8.91 -6.03 11.68
N ALA A 106 8.84 -5.63 12.96
CA ALA A 106 9.96 -5.67 13.88
C ALA A 106 10.44 -7.11 14.15
N LEU A 107 9.51 -8.05 14.32
CA LEU A 107 9.83 -9.47 14.47
C LEU A 107 10.54 -10.02 13.22
N VAL A 108 10.03 -9.71 12.03
CA VAL A 108 10.66 -10.10 10.75
C VAL A 108 12.07 -9.52 10.65
N LYS A 109 12.26 -8.25 11.03
CA LYS A 109 13.58 -7.63 11.08
C LYS A 109 14.53 -8.39 12.00
N GLN A 110 14.08 -8.70 13.22
CA GLN A 110 14.90 -9.42 14.20
C GLN A 110 15.25 -10.83 13.71
N ALA A 111 14.28 -11.56 13.19
CA ALA A 111 14.46 -12.94 12.72
C ALA A 111 15.40 -13.04 11.50
N THR A 112 15.52 -11.96 10.73
CA THR A 112 16.37 -11.90 9.53
C THR A 112 17.67 -11.13 9.75
N THR A 113 17.87 -10.55 10.93
CA THR A 113 19.14 -9.91 11.27
C THR A 113 20.15 -11.01 11.59
N PRO A 114 21.28 -11.11 10.85
CA PRO A 114 22.27 -12.12 11.12
C PRO A 114 22.82 -11.93 12.53
N THR A 115 22.58 -12.92 13.40
CA THR A 115 23.22 -12.97 14.71
C THR A 115 24.51 -13.77 14.57
N ALA A 116 25.62 -13.24 15.08
CA ALA A 116 26.85 -14.02 15.14
C ALA A 116 26.60 -15.28 16.02
N PRO A 117 27.12 -16.45 15.64
CA PRO A 117 26.96 -17.65 16.47
C PRO A 117 27.57 -17.37 17.83
N ALA A 118 26.72 -17.33 18.86
CA ALA A 118 27.17 -17.18 20.23
C ALA A 118 27.74 -18.53 20.68
N VAL A 119 29.05 -18.70 20.51
CA VAL A 119 29.79 -19.81 21.12
C VAL A 119 29.76 -19.61 22.63
N HIS A 120 28.99 -20.43 23.33
CA HIS A 120 28.96 -20.46 24.79
C HIS A 120 29.87 -21.60 25.27
N ASN A 121 30.68 -21.34 26.29
CA ASN A 121 31.33 -22.42 27.03
C ASN A 121 30.30 -23.23 27.81
N GLU A 122 30.70 -24.42 28.27
CA GLU A 122 29.92 -25.31 29.15
C GLU A 122 29.45 -24.59 30.43
N ASP A 123 30.18 -23.55 30.86
CA ASP A 123 29.87 -22.69 32.00
C ASP A 123 28.95 -21.48 31.67
N GLY A 124 28.42 -21.38 30.45
CA GLY A 124 27.45 -20.34 30.05
C GLY A 124 28.05 -18.97 29.70
N ALA A 125 29.37 -18.79 29.76
CA ALA A 125 30.04 -17.55 29.36
C ALA A 125 30.24 -17.47 27.83
N ARG A 126 29.94 -16.32 27.22
CA ARG A 126 30.18 -16.04 25.79
C ARG A 126 31.70 -16.08 25.50
N LYS A 127 32.15 -16.95 24.59
CA LYS A 127 33.52 -16.87 24.05
C LYS A 127 33.59 -15.79 22.97
N VAL A 128 34.56 -14.89 23.12
CA VAL A 128 35.03 -14.05 22.01
C VAL A 128 35.90 -14.95 21.13
N THR A 129 35.43 -15.23 19.92
CA THR A 129 36.18 -16.01 18.92
C THR A 129 37.44 -15.23 18.53
N GLY A 130 38.62 -15.83 18.71
CA GLY A 130 39.92 -15.21 18.37
C GLY A 130 40.66 -14.50 19.51
N ALA A 131 40.10 -14.46 20.73
CA ALA A 131 40.85 -13.94 21.88
C ALA A 131 41.91 -14.97 22.34
N PRO A 132 43.14 -14.54 22.65
CA PRO A 132 44.16 -15.43 23.18
C PRO A 132 43.71 -16.03 24.51
N VAL A 133 43.84 -17.34 24.65
CA VAL A 133 43.46 -18.10 25.85
C VAL A 133 44.73 -18.49 26.59
N LEU A 134 44.80 -18.25 27.90
CA LEU A 134 45.91 -18.72 28.72
C LEU A 134 45.72 -20.21 29.00
N THR A 135 46.66 -21.04 28.56
CA THR A 135 46.70 -22.48 28.82
C THR A 135 47.89 -22.82 29.73
N GLU A 136 47.97 -24.08 30.16
CA GLU A 136 49.10 -24.62 30.95
C GLU A 136 50.47 -24.42 30.27
N HIS A 137 50.46 -24.30 28.93
CA HIS A 137 51.64 -24.12 28.09
C HIS A 137 51.85 -22.65 27.68
N GLY A 138 51.10 -21.71 28.27
CA GLY A 138 51.17 -20.28 27.98
C GLY A 138 50.01 -19.78 27.10
N TRP A 139 50.19 -18.59 26.52
CA TRP A 139 49.20 -17.94 25.68
C TRP A 139 48.98 -18.71 24.37
N HIS A 140 47.78 -19.25 24.19
CA HIS A 140 47.35 -19.89 22.95
C HIS A 140 46.53 -18.92 22.12
N VAL A 141 47.04 -18.54 20.95
CA VAL A 141 46.31 -17.77 19.95
C VAL A 141 45.71 -18.77 18.95
N PRO A 142 44.37 -18.87 18.81
CA PRO A 142 43.77 -19.73 17.80
C PRO A 142 44.12 -19.20 16.40
N HIS A 143 44.72 -20.04 15.55
CA HIS A 143 44.99 -19.76 14.14
C HIS A 143 43.79 -20.07 13.24
#